data_AF-A0A945N348-F1
#
_entry.id   AF-A0A945N348-F1
#
_cell.length_a   1.000
_cell.length_b   1.000
_cell.length_c   1.000
_cell.angle_alpha   90.00
_cell.angle_beta   90.00
_cell.angle_gamma   90.00
#
_symmetry.space_group_name_H-M   'P 1'
#
loop_
_entity.id
_entity.type
_entity.pdbx_description
1 polymer ?
#
loop_
_entity_poly.entity_id
_entity_poly.type
_entity_poly.pdbx_seq_one_letter_code
_entity_poly.pdbx_strand_id
1 'polypeptide(L)'
;MLRLIQSNDLVQLAQHFGAVSAAASRDPLAPEVVIIQSVGTGQWLKLQTAEHLGISANLDCQLPAQFIWRLYQTILGLGSQKPVEANSLTFKLMQRLPTFKAPAVQQYLNAGPRLDLRCFQLATRISAAFEGYLLYRPDWIMAFEQGQNPISAAPNSAWQAELWRSLIAADPGLRTTHRAYLHQQLLKALKTTDHSTQLPTRISLFGLSSLAPLHLETFNHLANQCPVDLYFMNPSETYWGDITTEKSAQQSRLDALSQTAQTPNDDYAFLGNPLLASLGRQGQEFHELLTAQADIIAEEDFVPRHRTHRLGILQDDIYWARETEDSVIDG
;
A
#
# COMPACT_ATOMS: atom_id res chain seq x y z
N MET A 1 7.49 14.27 12.37
CA MET A 1 6.26 14.66 11.67
C MET A 1 6.38 14.27 10.20
N LEU A 2 5.32 13.71 9.63
CA LEU A 2 5.28 13.28 8.23
C LEU A 2 4.89 14.49 7.36
N ARG A 3 5.71 14.82 6.36
CA ARG A 3 5.37 15.86 5.38
C ARG A 3 4.87 15.23 4.10
N LEU A 4 3.79 15.78 3.56
CA LEU A 4 3.21 15.39 2.29
C LEU A 4 3.50 16.49 1.28
N ILE A 5 4.22 16.16 0.21
CA ILE A 5 4.54 17.08 -0.87
C ILE A 5 3.74 16.64 -2.10
N GLN A 6 2.87 17.50 -2.60
CA GLN A 6 1.93 17.17 -3.68
C GLN A 6 2.19 18.00 -4.93
N SER A 7 2.14 17.35 -6.08
CA SER A 7 2.15 18.02 -7.38
C SER A 7 1.53 17.11 -8.43
N ASN A 8 0.98 17.72 -9.48
CA ASN A 8 0.56 17.02 -10.70
C ASN A 8 1.71 16.80 -11.70
N ASP A 9 2.94 17.17 -11.34
CA ASP A 9 4.14 16.99 -12.15
C ASP A 9 5.25 16.28 -11.36
N LEU A 10 5.66 15.10 -11.86
CA LEU A 10 6.68 14.31 -11.19
C LEU A 10 8.06 15.00 -11.23
N VAL A 11 8.34 15.81 -12.26
CA VAL A 11 9.60 16.55 -12.39
C VAL A 11 9.70 17.62 -11.30
N GLN A 12 8.61 18.32 -10.99
CA GLN A 12 8.57 19.27 -9.87
C GLN A 12 8.86 18.58 -8.53
N LEU A 13 8.23 17.42 -8.29
CA LEU A 13 8.51 16.63 -7.09
C LEU A 13 9.99 16.21 -7.03
N ALA A 14 10.59 15.83 -8.16
CA ALA A 14 12.00 15.44 -8.22
C ALA A 14 12.95 16.63 -7.98
N GLN A 15 12.61 17.82 -8.48
CA GLN A 15 13.36 19.05 -8.22
C GLN A 15 13.25 19.46 -6.74
N HIS A 16 12.05 19.43 -6.16
CA HIS A 16 11.85 19.66 -4.72
C HIS A 16 12.66 18.65 -3.90
N PHE A 17 12.57 17.35 -4.21
CA PHE A 17 13.40 16.31 -3.59
C PHE A 17 14.89 16.63 -3.67
N GLY A 18 15.39 17.01 -4.86
CA GLY A 18 16.78 17.39 -5.07
C GLY A 18 17.20 18.59 -4.23
N ALA A 19 16.37 19.65 -4.19
CA ALA A 19 16.64 20.86 -3.41
C ALA A 19 16.70 20.56 -1.90
N VAL A 20 15.73 19.80 -1.36
CA VAL A 20 15.73 19.41 0.04
C VAL A 20 16.92 18.49 0.35
N SER A 21 17.26 17.57 -0.54
CA SER A 21 18.42 16.67 -0.35
C SER A 21 19.75 17.43 -0.36
N ALA A 22 19.90 18.44 -1.21
CA ALA A 22 21.09 19.27 -1.30
C ALA A 22 21.25 20.23 -0.10
N ALA A 23 20.14 20.74 0.44
CA ALA A 23 20.14 21.63 1.60
C ALA A 23 20.37 20.89 2.94
N ALA A 24 20.16 19.57 2.98
CA ALA A 24 20.32 18.79 4.20
C ALA A 24 21.79 18.69 4.62
N SER A 25 22.12 19.20 5.81
CA SER A 25 23.44 18.97 6.42
C SER A 25 23.50 17.52 6.93
N ARG A 26 24.27 16.67 6.23
CA ARG A 26 24.40 15.23 6.55
C ARG A 26 25.84 14.75 6.41
N ASP A 27 26.11 13.58 6.97
CA ASP A 27 27.33 12.83 6.69
C ASP A 27 27.43 12.58 5.17
N PRO A 28 28.53 13.01 4.50
CA PRO A 28 28.69 12.84 3.06
C PRO A 28 28.70 11.39 2.59
N LEU A 29 28.96 10.43 3.48
CA LEU A 29 28.98 9.00 3.16
C LEU A 29 27.67 8.28 3.54
N ALA A 30 26.78 8.92 4.30
CA ALA A 30 25.48 8.34 4.62
C ALA A 30 24.58 8.35 3.36
N PRO A 31 23.98 7.20 3.00
CA PRO A 31 23.07 7.13 1.86
C PRO A 31 21.77 7.89 2.13
N GLU A 32 21.25 8.54 1.09
CA GLU A 32 19.89 9.08 1.11
C GLU A 32 18.91 7.95 0.82
N VAL A 33 18.06 7.62 1.80
CA VAL A 33 17.10 6.52 1.67
C VAL A 33 15.83 7.02 0.99
N VAL A 34 15.53 6.43 -0.17
CA VAL A 34 14.33 6.75 -0.95
C VAL A 34 13.48 5.50 -1.17
N ILE A 35 12.25 5.50 -0.68
CA ILE A 35 11.29 4.43 -0.89
C ILE A 35 10.54 4.68 -2.19
N ILE A 36 10.62 3.73 -3.12
CA ILE A 36 10.12 3.84 -4.50
C ILE A 36 9.08 2.78 -4.81
N GLN A 37 8.13 3.09 -5.70
CA GLN A 37 7.14 2.12 -6.15
C GLN A 37 7.75 1.03 -7.05
N SER A 38 8.74 1.41 -7.85
CA SER A 38 9.39 0.52 -8.81
C SER A 38 10.85 0.89 -8.99
N VAL A 39 11.67 -0.09 -9.39
CA VAL A 39 13.08 0.14 -9.74
C VAL A 39 13.22 1.20 -10.85
N GLY A 40 12.27 1.24 -11.78
CA GLY A 40 12.22 2.25 -12.84
C GLY A 40 12.06 3.67 -12.29
N THR A 41 11.16 3.87 -11.32
CA THR A 41 10.98 5.16 -10.63
C THR A 41 12.28 5.60 -9.94
N GLY A 42 13.01 4.68 -9.30
CA GLY A 42 14.30 4.99 -8.68
C GLY A 42 15.39 5.35 -9.68
N GLN A 43 15.48 4.64 -10.81
CA GLN A 43 16.41 4.98 -11.88
C GLN A 43 16.09 6.35 -12.49
N TRP A 44 14.82 6.62 -12.76
CA TRP A 44 14.36 7.90 -13.26
C TRP A 44 14.69 9.03 -12.29
N LEU A 45 14.41 8.86 -10.98
CA LEU A 45 14.71 9.87 -9.97
C LEU A 45 16.21 10.17 -9.92
N LYS A 46 17.07 9.14 -9.97
CA LYS A 46 18.54 9.32 -10.02
C LYS A 46 18.97 10.18 -11.22
N LEU A 47 18.40 9.94 -12.39
CA LEU A 47 18.68 10.74 -13.59
C LEU A 47 18.19 12.18 -13.43
N GLN A 48 16.95 12.39 -12.96
CA GLN A 48 16.42 13.74 -12.74
C GLN A 48 17.21 14.53 -11.71
N THR A 49 17.61 13.90 -10.61
CA THR A 49 18.48 14.54 -9.61
C THR A 49 19.85 14.89 -10.22
N ALA A 50 20.42 14.02 -11.05
CA ALA A 50 21.70 14.30 -11.72
C ALA A 50 21.60 15.44 -12.74
N GLU A 51 20.50 15.52 -13.49
CA GLU A 51 20.24 16.62 -14.43
C GLU A 51 20.13 17.96 -13.71
N HIS A 52 19.47 18.01 -12.55
CA HIS A 52 19.24 19.24 -11.82
C HIS A 52 20.44 19.68 -10.95
N LEU A 53 21.10 18.74 -10.27
CA LEU A 53 22.21 19.02 -9.34
C LEU A 53 23.59 18.79 -9.95
N GLY A 54 23.67 18.31 -11.20
CA GLY A 54 24.91 17.93 -11.89
C GLY A 54 25.44 16.54 -11.53
N ILE A 55 25.00 15.95 -10.42
CA ILE A 55 25.38 14.59 -9.99
C ILE A 55 24.27 13.94 -9.14
N SER A 56 24.10 12.63 -9.29
CA SER A 56 23.32 11.81 -8.36
C SER A 56 24.17 10.66 -7.87
N ALA A 57 24.46 10.66 -6.57
CA ALA A 57 25.29 9.64 -5.92
C ALA A 57 24.69 9.30 -4.56
N ASN A 58 24.94 8.06 -4.11
CA ASN A 58 24.53 7.55 -2.80
C ASN A 58 23.00 7.63 -2.51
N LEU A 59 22.17 7.62 -3.56
CA LEU A 59 20.71 7.43 -3.42
C LEU A 59 20.39 5.93 -3.32
N ASP A 60 20.01 5.50 -2.12
CA ASP A 60 19.58 4.13 -1.81
C ASP A 60 18.07 4.01 -2.05
N CYS A 61 17.71 3.70 -3.30
CA CYS A 61 16.33 3.50 -3.71
C CYS A 61 15.85 2.08 -3.37
N GLN A 62 14.85 1.95 -2.50
CA GLN A 62 14.37 0.67 -1.98
C GLN A 62 12.87 0.50 -2.20
N LEU A 63 12.43 -0.74 -2.41
CA LEU A 63 10.99 -1.05 -2.40
C LEU A 63 10.45 -1.04 -0.96
N PRO A 64 9.16 -0.67 -0.72
CA PRO A 64 8.59 -0.62 0.61
C PRO A 64 8.80 -1.89 1.43
N ALA A 65 8.54 -3.06 0.84
CA ALA A 65 8.70 -4.35 1.52
C ALA A 65 10.15 -4.63 1.95
N GLN A 66 11.14 -4.21 1.15
CA GLN A 66 12.56 -4.37 1.47
C GLN A 66 12.95 -3.47 2.64
N PHE A 67 12.48 -2.22 2.63
CA PHE A 67 12.75 -1.27 3.69
C PHE A 67 12.12 -1.71 5.02
N ILE A 68 10.85 -2.09 5.01
CA ILE A 68 10.16 -2.62 6.20
C ILE A 68 10.87 -3.87 6.73
N TRP A 69 11.35 -4.76 5.87
CA TRP A 69 12.14 -5.92 6.31
C TRP A 69 13.45 -5.50 7.00
N ARG A 70 14.17 -4.51 6.44
CA ARG A 70 15.37 -3.96 7.06
C ARG A 70 15.08 -3.39 8.45
N LEU A 71 13.93 -2.71 8.62
CA LEU A 71 13.50 -2.23 9.94
C LEU A 71 13.29 -3.37 10.93
N TYR A 72 12.69 -4.49 10.53
CA TYR A 72 12.59 -5.65 11.41
C TYR A 72 13.98 -6.16 11.83
N GLN A 73 14.94 -6.20 10.90
CA GLN A 73 16.28 -6.66 11.21
C GLN A 73 17.01 -5.73 12.17
N THR A 74 16.91 -4.41 11.98
CA THR A 74 17.63 -3.41 12.77
C THR A 74 16.98 -3.15 14.13
N ILE A 75 15.65 -2.99 14.18
CA ILE A 75 14.92 -2.61 15.39
C ILE A 75 14.61 -3.84 16.26
N LEU A 76 14.22 -4.97 15.67
CA LEU A 76 13.89 -6.18 16.41
C LEU A 76 15.08 -7.13 16.60
N GLY A 77 16.25 -6.79 16.04
CA GLY A 77 17.48 -7.57 16.21
C GLY A 77 17.45 -8.95 15.55
N LEU A 78 16.67 -9.14 14.47
CA LEU A 78 16.56 -10.43 13.77
C LEU A 78 17.84 -10.84 13.01
N GLY A 79 18.85 -9.96 12.93
CA GLY A 79 20.10 -10.23 12.22
C GLY A 79 19.87 -10.53 10.74
N SER A 80 20.62 -11.49 10.18
CA SER A 80 20.51 -11.91 8.77
C SER A 80 19.39 -12.93 8.50
N GLN A 81 18.46 -13.13 9.44
CA GLN A 81 17.31 -14.01 9.19
C GLN A 81 16.50 -13.48 8.00
N LYS A 82 15.97 -14.42 7.19
CA LYS A 82 15.10 -14.12 6.06
C LYS A 82 13.64 -14.23 6.47
N PRO A 83 12.72 -13.49 5.82
CA PRO A 83 11.30 -13.67 6.06
C PRO A 83 10.90 -15.11 5.70
N VAL A 84 9.84 -15.61 6.34
CA VAL A 84 9.11 -16.76 5.79
C VAL A 84 8.53 -16.32 4.45
N GLU A 85 9.10 -16.81 3.35
CA GLU A 85 8.66 -16.52 1.98
C GLU A 85 7.48 -17.42 1.57
N ALA A 86 6.67 -16.96 0.61
CA ALA A 86 5.58 -17.71 -0.05
C ALA A 86 5.95 -19.15 -0.36
N ASN A 87 7.14 -19.34 -0.91
CA ASN A 87 7.64 -20.63 -1.36
C ASN A 87 7.84 -21.58 -0.18
N SER A 88 8.31 -21.08 0.96
CA SER A 88 8.45 -21.88 2.18
C SER A 88 7.07 -22.31 2.71
N LEU A 89 6.10 -21.39 2.73
CA LEU A 89 4.75 -21.68 3.20
C LEU A 89 4.04 -22.70 2.30
N THR A 90 4.25 -22.64 0.98
CA THR A 90 3.73 -23.62 0.02
C THR A 90 4.19 -25.04 0.35
N PHE A 91 5.49 -25.25 0.63
CA PHE A 91 5.99 -26.58 0.97
C PHE A 91 5.52 -27.06 2.36
N LYS A 92 5.41 -26.16 3.35
CA LYS A 92 4.80 -26.48 4.65
C LYS A 92 3.34 -26.91 4.48
N LEU A 93 2.58 -26.21 3.62
CA LEU A 93 1.21 -26.56 3.27
C LEU A 93 1.11 -27.91 2.57
N MET A 94 2.01 -28.22 1.62
CA MET A 94 2.02 -29.54 0.96
C MET A 94 2.20 -30.70 1.94
N GLN A 95 2.96 -30.51 3.01
CA GLN A 95 3.11 -31.52 4.05
C GLN A 95 1.85 -31.67 4.92
N ARG A 96 1.08 -30.59 5.13
CA ARG A 96 -0.10 -30.61 6.02
C ARG A 96 -1.40 -31.00 5.30
N LEU A 97 -1.63 -30.46 4.10
CA LEU A 97 -2.88 -30.62 3.35
C LEU A 97 -3.36 -32.08 3.18
N PRO A 98 -2.51 -33.07 2.89
CA PRO A 98 -2.96 -34.46 2.73
C PRO A 98 -3.62 -35.06 3.98
N THR A 99 -3.23 -34.57 5.16
CA THR A 99 -3.73 -35.05 6.46
C THR A 99 -4.79 -34.14 7.08
N PHE A 100 -5.01 -32.96 6.48
CA PHE A 100 -5.92 -31.95 7.01
C PHE A 100 -7.38 -32.31 6.70
N LYS A 101 -8.23 -32.32 7.73
CA LYS A 101 -9.62 -32.77 7.64
C LYS A 101 -10.56 -31.59 7.41
N ALA A 102 -10.69 -31.16 6.16
CA ALA A 102 -11.71 -30.22 5.73
C ALA A 102 -12.40 -30.72 4.45
N PRO A 103 -13.75 -30.81 4.39
CA PRO A 103 -14.46 -31.40 3.26
C PRO A 103 -14.08 -30.78 1.91
N ALA A 104 -14.01 -29.46 1.83
CA ALA A 104 -13.65 -28.75 0.58
C ALA A 104 -12.21 -29.07 0.11
N VAL A 105 -11.26 -29.15 1.05
CA VAL A 105 -9.86 -29.48 0.75
C VAL A 105 -9.75 -30.93 0.27
N GLN A 106 -10.37 -31.87 0.99
CA GLN A 106 -10.33 -33.29 0.65
C GLN A 106 -11.04 -33.59 -0.67
N GLN A 107 -12.18 -32.95 -0.93
CA GLN A 107 -12.91 -33.08 -2.19
C GLN A 107 -12.01 -32.69 -3.37
N TYR A 108 -11.29 -31.57 -3.27
CA TYR A 108 -10.36 -31.16 -4.31
C TYR A 108 -9.17 -32.12 -4.46
N LEU A 109 -8.54 -32.51 -3.34
CA LEU A 109 -7.39 -33.42 -3.37
C LEU A 109 -7.73 -34.79 -3.98
N ASN A 110 -8.96 -35.27 -3.77
CA ASN A 110 -9.43 -36.57 -4.25
C ASN A 110 -10.12 -36.53 -5.63
N ALA A 111 -10.23 -35.37 -6.28
CA ALA A 111 -11.01 -35.17 -7.50
C ALA A 111 -10.46 -35.86 -8.78
N GLY A 112 -9.34 -36.60 -8.73
CA GLY A 112 -8.79 -37.25 -9.92
C GLY A 112 -7.41 -37.90 -9.73
N PRO A 113 -6.68 -38.21 -10.83
CA PRO A 113 -5.30 -38.72 -10.78
C PRO A 113 -4.28 -37.59 -10.53
N ARG A 114 -3.06 -37.89 -10.05
CA ARG A 114 -2.00 -36.90 -9.70
C ARG A 114 -2.29 -36.06 -8.45
N LEU A 115 -2.34 -36.73 -7.30
CA LEU A 115 -2.51 -36.10 -5.98
C LEU A 115 -1.45 -35.02 -5.72
N ASP A 116 -0.18 -35.29 -6.03
CA ASP A 116 0.93 -34.38 -5.74
C ASP A 116 0.79 -33.04 -6.46
N LEU A 117 0.39 -33.06 -7.74
CA LEU A 117 0.18 -31.86 -8.54
C LEU A 117 -0.97 -31.01 -7.97
N ARG A 118 -2.10 -31.63 -7.62
CA ARG A 118 -3.22 -30.91 -6.99
C ARG A 118 -2.83 -30.37 -5.63
N CYS A 119 -2.09 -31.13 -4.83
CA CYS A 119 -1.60 -30.70 -3.52
C CYS A 119 -0.72 -29.45 -3.68
N PHE A 120 0.23 -29.46 -4.62
CA PHE A 120 1.07 -28.30 -4.91
C PHE A 120 0.26 -27.09 -5.40
N GLN A 121 -0.67 -27.28 -6.33
CA GLN A 121 -1.53 -26.20 -6.85
C GLN A 121 -2.40 -25.57 -5.74
N LEU A 122 -3.02 -26.41 -4.91
CA LEU A 122 -3.82 -25.93 -3.79
C LEU A 122 -2.96 -25.22 -2.75
N ALA A 123 -1.82 -25.82 -2.36
CA ALA A 123 -0.87 -25.21 -1.43
C ALA A 123 -0.39 -23.83 -1.92
N THR A 124 -0.11 -23.70 -3.22
CA THR A 124 0.31 -22.43 -3.83
C THR A 124 -0.80 -21.37 -3.71
N ARG A 125 -2.05 -21.72 -4.02
CA ARG A 125 -3.18 -20.78 -3.91
C ARG A 125 -3.46 -20.38 -2.47
N ILE A 126 -3.38 -21.32 -1.53
CA ILE A 126 -3.57 -21.04 -0.10
C ILE A 126 -2.43 -20.18 0.44
N SER A 127 -1.18 -20.49 0.06
CA SER A 127 0.00 -19.70 0.43
C SER A 127 -0.17 -18.24 0.00
N ALA A 128 -0.54 -18.00 -1.27
CA ALA A 128 -0.79 -16.66 -1.78
C ALA A 128 -1.91 -15.92 -1.02
N ALA A 129 -2.99 -16.62 -0.65
CA ALA A 129 -4.05 -16.04 0.17
C ALA A 129 -3.55 -15.66 1.58
N PHE A 130 -2.79 -16.53 2.23
CA PHE A 130 -2.19 -16.25 3.55
C PHE A 130 -1.17 -15.12 3.51
N GLU A 131 -0.39 -14.98 2.43
CA GLU A 131 0.46 -13.80 2.24
C GLU A 131 -0.34 -12.52 2.12
N GLY A 132 -1.46 -12.56 1.39
CA GLY A 132 -2.41 -11.45 1.34
C GLY A 132 -2.94 -11.08 2.72
N TYR A 133 -3.31 -12.08 3.55
CA TYR A 133 -3.76 -11.82 4.92
C TYR A 133 -2.65 -11.25 5.79
N LEU A 134 -1.42 -11.80 5.73
CA LEU A 134 -0.28 -11.31 6.50
C LEU A 134 0.05 -9.83 6.22
N LEU A 135 -0.25 -9.34 5.01
CA LEU A 135 0.00 -7.96 4.60
C LEU A 135 -1.19 -7.02 4.82
N TYR A 136 -2.39 -7.44 4.38
CA TYR A 136 -3.57 -6.56 4.32
C TYR A 136 -4.60 -6.82 5.43
N ARG A 137 -4.56 -7.98 6.10
CA ARG A 137 -5.47 -8.36 7.19
C ARG A 137 -4.69 -9.07 8.32
N PRO A 138 -3.66 -8.42 8.90
CA PRO A 138 -2.87 -9.02 9.97
C PRO A 138 -3.73 -9.38 11.20
N ASP A 139 -4.81 -8.63 11.43
CA ASP A 139 -5.83 -8.89 12.43
C ASP A 139 -6.49 -10.27 12.27
N TRP A 140 -6.73 -10.72 11.03
CA TRP A 140 -7.28 -12.06 10.79
C TRP A 140 -6.33 -13.16 11.22
N ILE A 141 -5.05 -13.03 10.87
CA ILE A 141 -4.01 -13.99 11.26
C ILE A 141 -3.88 -14.05 12.79
N MET A 142 -3.87 -12.90 13.45
CA MET A 142 -3.83 -12.84 14.92
C MET A 142 -5.06 -13.49 15.56
N ALA A 143 -6.26 -13.23 15.03
CA ALA A 143 -7.50 -13.84 15.50
C ALA A 143 -7.49 -15.37 15.30
N PHE A 144 -6.99 -15.85 14.16
CA PHE A 144 -6.85 -17.29 13.90
C PHE A 144 -6.01 -17.98 14.96
N GLU A 145 -4.92 -17.37 15.40
CA GLU A 145 -4.04 -17.90 16.43
C GLU A 145 -4.68 -17.95 17.82
N GLN A 146 -5.64 -17.07 18.09
CA GLN A 146 -6.44 -17.03 19.31
C GLN A 146 -7.64 -17.98 19.27
N GLY A 147 -7.78 -18.78 18.21
CA GLY A 147 -8.92 -19.70 18.06
C GLY A 147 -10.16 -19.06 17.43
N GLN A 148 -10.11 -17.77 17.09
CA GLN A 148 -11.22 -17.03 16.50
C GLN A 148 -11.23 -17.20 14.97
N ASN A 149 -12.36 -16.86 14.33
CA ASN A 149 -12.47 -16.83 12.87
C ASN A 149 -13.30 -15.60 12.43
N PRO A 150 -12.63 -14.48 12.09
CA PRO A 150 -13.31 -13.27 11.64
C PRO A 150 -13.85 -13.38 10.20
N ILE A 151 -13.53 -14.44 9.44
CA ILE A 151 -14.03 -14.64 8.06
C ILE A 151 -15.47 -15.24 8.06
N SER A 152 -16.23 -15.05 9.15
CA SER A 152 -17.50 -15.74 9.43
C SER A 152 -18.64 -15.42 8.45
N ALA A 153 -18.46 -14.47 7.53
CA ALA A 153 -19.46 -14.11 6.53
C ALA A 153 -19.46 -15.02 5.28
N ALA A 154 -18.39 -15.78 5.02
CA ALA A 154 -18.28 -16.64 3.83
C ALA A 154 -18.58 -18.12 4.14
N PRO A 155 -19.49 -18.78 3.41
CA PRO A 155 -19.70 -20.22 3.54
C PRO A 155 -18.38 -20.98 3.34
N ASN A 156 -18.10 -21.95 4.22
CA ASN A 156 -16.90 -22.80 4.16
C ASN A 156 -15.54 -22.06 4.35
N SER A 157 -15.47 -20.92 5.03
CA SER A 157 -14.19 -20.24 5.33
C SER A 157 -13.47 -20.75 6.58
N ALA A 158 -14.16 -21.46 7.48
CA ALA A 158 -13.65 -21.83 8.81
C ALA A 158 -12.37 -22.67 8.81
N TRP A 159 -12.18 -23.48 7.77
CA TRP A 159 -11.01 -24.36 7.66
C TRP A 159 -9.70 -23.58 7.51
N GLN A 160 -9.72 -22.33 7.02
CA GLN A 160 -8.50 -21.54 6.85
C GLN A 160 -7.85 -21.21 8.19
N ALA A 161 -8.65 -20.82 9.19
CA ALA A 161 -8.19 -20.54 10.55
C ALA A 161 -7.60 -21.80 11.21
N GLU A 162 -8.28 -22.93 11.05
CA GLU A 162 -7.81 -24.23 11.54
C GLU A 162 -6.52 -24.68 10.85
N LEU A 163 -6.42 -24.47 9.54
CA LEU A 163 -5.22 -24.79 8.78
C LEU A 163 -4.03 -23.94 9.24
N TRP A 164 -4.23 -22.63 9.43
CA TRP A 164 -3.20 -21.74 9.96
C TRP A 164 -2.69 -22.20 11.34
N ARG A 165 -3.61 -22.49 12.27
CA ARG A 165 -3.26 -23.06 13.58
C ARG A 165 -2.51 -24.39 13.44
N SER A 166 -2.92 -25.24 12.50
CA SER A 166 -2.25 -26.52 12.26
C SER A 166 -0.82 -26.35 11.73
N LEU A 167 -0.53 -25.29 10.97
CA LEU A 167 0.80 -24.97 10.48
C LEU A 167 1.70 -24.53 11.64
N ILE A 168 1.20 -23.64 12.50
CA ILE A 168 1.92 -23.20 13.70
C ILE A 168 2.16 -24.37 14.66
N ALA A 169 1.19 -25.27 14.83
CA ALA A 169 1.39 -26.45 15.67
C ALA A 169 2.49 -27.39 15.13
N ALA A 170 2.68 -27.45 13.80
CA ALA A 170 3.74 -28.24 13.18
C ALA A 170 5.10 -27.54 13.18
N ASP A 171 5.09 -26.20 13.15
CA ASP A 171 6.28 -25.36 13.23
C ASP A 171 6.04 -24.20 14.19
N PRO A 172 6.28 -24.39 15.50
CA PRO A 172 6.03 -23.36 16.51
C PRO A 172 6.82 -22.07 16.29
N GLY A 173 7.95 -22.13 15.58
CA GLY A 173 8.75 -20.95 15.24
C GLY A 173 8.00 -19.98 14.32
N LEU A 174 7.08 -20.49 13.48
CA LEU A 174 6.30 -19.69 12.55
C LEU A 174 5.56 -18.55 13.24
N ARG A 175 5.00 -18.81 14.43
CA ARG A 175 4.25 -17.83 15.26
C ARG A 175 5.05 -16.56 15.56
N THR A 176 6.36 -16.66 15.70
CA THR A 176 7.22 -15.52 16.02
C THR A 176 7.95 -14.94 14.82
N THR A 177 7.85 -15.57 13.65
CA THR A 177 8.61 -15.18 12.45
C THR A 177 7.74 -14.70 11.29
N HIS A 178 6.42 -14.89 11.33
CA HIS A 178 5.55 -14.41 10.26
C HIS A 178 5.41 -12.88 10.29
N ARG A 179 5.17 -12.28 9.11
CA ARG A 179 5.19 -10.82 8.93
C ARG A 179 4.23 -10.07 9.84
N ALA A 180 2.99 -10.55 10.02
CA ALA A 180 2.03 -9.89 10.89
C ALA A 180 2.51 -9.76 12.35
N TYR A 181 3.16 -10.80 12.90
CA TYR A 181 3.73 -10.75 14.25
C TYR A 181 4.90 -9.78 14.33
N LEU A 182 5.86 -9.90 13.40
CA LEU A 182 7.02 -9.01 13.34
C LEU A 182 6.60 -7.55 13.19
N HIS A 183 5.59 -7.27 12.38
CA HIS A 183 5.07 -5.92 12.20
C HIS A 183 4.44 -5.37 13.48
N GLN A 184 3.66 -6.17 14.21
CA GLN A 184 3.11 -5.76 15.50
C GLN A 184 4.24 -5.43 16.51
N GLN A 185 5.31 -6.24 16.54
CA GLN A 185 6.47 -5.96 17.40
C GLN A 185 7.19 -4.69 16.96
N LEU A 186 7.34 -4.44 15.65
CA LEU A 186 7.93 -3.21 15.13
C LEU A 186 7.13 -1.99 15.59
N LEU A 187 5.82 -1.97 15.37
CA LEU A 187 4.96 -0.85 15.78
C LEU A 187 5.03 -0.64 17.30
N LYS A 188 5.07 -1.71 18.09
CA LYS A 188 5.24 -1.62 19.54
C LYS A 188 6.58 -1.00 19.92
N ALA A 189 7.68 -1.41 19.26
CA ALA A 189 9.01 -0.87 19.51
C ALA A 189 9.07 0.62 19.18
N LEU A 190 8.58 1.01 17.99
CA LEU A 190 8.53 2.40 17.54
C LEU A 190 7.68 3.31 18.45
N LYS A 191 6.64 2.77 19.10
CA LYS A 191 5.80 3.49 20.06
C LYS A 191 6.43 3.66 21.44
N THR A 192 7.42 2.83 21.81
CA THR A 192 7.91 2.72 23.20
C THR A 192 9.36 3.16 23.38
N THR A 193 10.18 3.07 22.34
CA THR A 193 11.62 3.32 22.41
C THR A 193 12.04 4.27 21.29
N ASP A 194 13.01 5.15 21.58
CA ASP A 194 13.65 5.97 20.55
C ASP A 194 14.69 5.13 19.81
N HIS A 195 14.50 5.03 18.50
CA HIS A 195 15.37 4.33 17.55
C HIS A 195 16.05 5.29 16.58
N SER A 196 16.04 6.61 16.83
CA SER A 196 16.64 7.65 15.98
C SER A 196 18.06 7.32 15.49
N THR A 197 18.89 6.72 16.34
CA THR A 197 20.28 6.31 15.99
C THR A 197 20.38 5.11 15.04
N GLN A 198 19.31 4.30 14.93
CA GLN A 198 19.23 3.13 14.06
C GLN A 198 18.51 3.44 12.73
N LEU A 199 17.90 4.61 12.63
CA LEU A 199 17.17 5.09 11.46
C LEU A 199 18.08 5.90 10.54
N PRO A 200 17.77 5.98 9.23
CA PRO A 200 18.45 6.93 8.35
C PRO A 200 18.15 8.37 8.79
N THR A 201 19.02 9.29 8.37
CA THR A 201 18.89 10.72 8.68
C THR A 201 17.57 11.32 8.20
N ARG A 202 17.01 10.78 7.11
CA ARG A 202 15.67 11.08 6.58
C ARG A 202 15.18 9.92 5.73
N ILE A 203 13.87 9.86 5.53
CA ILE A 203 13.22 8.91 4.64
C ILE A 203 12.39 9.70 3.64
N SER A 204 12.53 9.39 2.35
CA SER A 204 11.67 9.98 1.32
C SER A 204 10.90 8.90 0.59
N LEU A 205 9.57 8.98 0.60
CA LEU A 205 8.71 8.10 -0.19
C LEU A 205 8.40 8.82 -1.50
N PHE A 206 8.82 8.28 -2.64
CA PHE A 206 8.77 8.98 -3.92
C PHE A 206 7.91 8.24 -4.95
N GLY A 207 6.89 8.93 -5.45
CA GLY A 207 6.08 8.46 -6.57
C GLY A 207 5.30 7.18 -6.25
N LEU A 208 4.81 7.05 -5.01
CA LEU A 208 3.92 5.95 -4.63
C LEU A 208 2.49 6.28 -5.09
N SER A 209 1.86 5.39 -5.85
CA SER A 209 0.44 5.51 -6.21
C SER A 209 -0.51 4.81 -5.22
N SER A 210 0.04 4.06 -4.27
CA SER A 210 -0.70 3.40 -3.19
C SER A 210 0.26 2.94 -2.09
N LEU A 211 -0.28 2.80 -0.88
CA LEU A 211 0.44 2.23 0.25
C LEU A 211 -0.54 1.46 1.14
N ALA A 212 -0.13 0.30 1.65
CA ALA A 212 -0.95 -0.42 2.64
C ALA A 212 -1.11 0.44 3.90
N PRO A 213 -2.31 0.50 4.53
CA PRO A 213 -2.54 1.30 5.74
C PRO A 213 -1.51 1.02 6.85
N LEU A 214 -1.13 -0.25 7.00
CA LEU A 214 -0.13 -0.70 7.97
C LEU A 214 1.27 -0.08 7.72
N HIS A 215 1.66 0.07 6.46
CA HIS A 215 2.91 0.74 6.12
C HIS A 215 2.81 2.24 6.39
N LEU A 216 1.68 2.89 6.09
CA LEU A 216 1.49 4.30 6.42
C LEU A 216 1.58 4.55 7.93
N GLU A 217 0.93 3.70 8.75
CA GLU A 217 1.08 3.74 10.22
C GLU A 217 2.55 3.63 10.64
N THR A 218 3.31 2.74 10.00
CA THR A 218 4.75 2.62 10.26
C THR A 218 5.49 3.92 9.96
N PHE A 219 5.27 4.52 8.79
CA PHE A 219 5.94 5.77 8.42
C PHE A 219 5.54 6.94 9.32
N ASN A 220 4.29 7.00 9.79
CA ASN A 220 3.87 7.97 10.80
C ASN A 220 4.66 7.80 12.11
N HIS A 221 4.85 6.57 12.59
CA HIS A 221 5.67 6.34 13.79
C HIS A 221 7.14 6.65 13.58
N LEU A 222 7.70 6.32 12.41
CA LEU A 222 9.07 6.69 12.04
C LEU A 222 9.23 8.21 11.97
N ALA A 223 8.20 8.91 11.49
CA ALA A 223 8.21 10.35 11.40
C ALA A 223 8.38 11.04 12.76
N ASN A 224 7.98 10.40 13.86
CA ASN A 224 8.20 10.94 15.20
C ASN A 224 9.68 10.89 15.64
N GLN A 225 10.52 10.13 14.92
CA GLN A 225 11.92 9.89 15.29
C GLN A 225 12.92 10.36 14.22
N CYS A 226 12.50 10.49 12.96
CA CYS A 226 13.29 11.04 11.87
C CYS A 226 12.39 11.79 10.86
N PRO A 227 12.92 12.74 10.06
CA PRO A 227 12.17 13.38 8.99
C PRO A 227 11.68 12.37 7.95
N VAL A 228 10.39 12.43 7.62
CA VAL A 228 9.78 11.61 6.57
C VAL A 228 9.01 12.50 5.61
N ASP A 229 9.37 12.44 4.33
CA ASP A 229 8.76 13.20 3.26
C ASP A 229 8.08 12.25 2.27
N LEU A 230 6.79 12.46 2.00
CA LEU A 230 6.01 11.70 1.03
C LEU A 230 5.73 12.57 -0.19
N TYR A 231 6.37 12.26 -1.31
CA TYR A 231 6.17 12.91 -2.60
C TYR A 231 5.06 12.19 -3.37
N PHE A 232 3.86 12.76 -3.32
CA PHE A 232 2.66 12.22 -3.93
C PHE A 232 2.36 12.93 -5.26
N MET A 233 2.33 12.15 -6.34
CA MET A 233 1.88 12.63 -7.64
C MET A 233 0.35 12.73 -7.64
N ASN A 234 -0.17 13.91 -7.34
CA ASN A 234 -1.60 14.18 -7.26
C ASN A 234 -2.08 14.78 -8.59
N PRO A 235 -2.99 14.13 -9.34
CA PRO A 235 -3.43 14.64 -10.64
C PRO A 235 -4.23 15.95 -10.56
N SER A 236 -4.80 16.28 -9.40
CA SER A 236 -5.72 17.40 -9.21
C SER A 236 -5.33 18.26 -8.01
N GLU A 237 -5.46 19.58 -8.15
CA GLU A 237 -5.33 20.53 -7.03
C GLU A 237 -6.57 20.49 -6.13
N THR A 238 -7.74 20.26 -6.73
CA THR A 238 -9.00 20.14 -5.97
C THR A 238 -9.14 18.76 -5.36
N TYR A 239 -9.78 18.68 -4.19
CA TYR A 239 -10.08 17.39 -3.55
C TYR A 239 -11.01 16.56 -4.46
N TRP A 240 -10.61 15.30 -4.70
CA TRP A 240 -11.23 14.42 -5.68
C TRP A 240 -11.48 12.99 -5.16
N GLY A 241 -11.28 12.76 -3.85
CA GLY A 241 -11.49 11.46 -3.21
C GLY A 241 -12.91 10.94 -3.39
N ASP A 242 -13.89 11.83 -3.22
CA ASP A 242 -15.31 11.46 -3.23
C ASP A 242 -15.96 11.50 -4.64
N ILE A 243 -15.17 11.67 -5.71
CA ILE A 243 -15.72 11.69 -7.07
C ILE A 243 -16.31 10.31 -7.40
N THR A 244 -17.57 10.30 -7.80
CA THR A 244 -18.28 9.07 -8.19
C THR A 244 -18.66 9.11 -9.66
N THR A 245 -18.77 7.93 -10.28
CA THR A 245 -19.29 7.82 -11.65
C THR A 245 -20.80 8.04 -11.66
N GLU A 246 -21.34 8.61 -12.75
CA GLU A 246 -22.80 8.77 -12.93
C GLU A 246 -23.56 7.45 -12.73
N LYS A 247 -23.02 6.35 -13.25
CA LYS A 247 -23.61 5.01 -13.10
C LYS A 247 -23.68 4.59 -11.63
N SER A 248 -22.63 4.81 -10.85
CA SER A 248 -22.60 4.49 -9.42
C SER A 248 -23.53 5.40 -8.61
N ALA A 249 -23.61 6.68 -8.97
CA ALA A 249 -24.53 7.64 -8.36
C ALA A 249 -26.00 7.24 -8.64
N GLN A 250 -26.32 6.84 -9.87
CA GLN A 250 -27.64 6.33 -10.24
C GLN A 250 -27.98 5.03 -9.52
N GLN A 251 -27.05 4.08 -9.43
CA GLN A 251 -27.24 2.83 -8.67
C GLN A 251 -27.49 3.11 -7.19
N SER A 252 -26.70 3.98 -6.56
CA SER A 252 -26.88 4.37 -5.16
C SER A 252 -28.25 5.02 -4.92
N ARG A 253 -28.73 5.85 -5.86
CA ARG A 253 -30.10 6.42 -5.81
C ARG A 253 -31.18 5.32 -5.92
N LEU A 254 -31.01 4.34 -6.81
CA LEU A 254 -31.95 3.22 -6.96
C LEU A 254 -31.96 2.31 -5.73
N ASP A 255 -30.80 2.04 -5.14
CA ASP A 255 -30.65 1.24 -3.92
C ASP A 255 -31.27 1.96 -2.70
N ALA A 256 -31.08 3.28 -2.60
CA ALA A 256 -31.71 4.13 -1.59
C ALA A 256 -33.24 4.16 -1.71
N LEU A 257 -33.78 4.19 -2.95
CA LEU A 257 -35.21 4.11 -3.21
C LEU A 257 -35.83 2.73 -2.88
N SER A 258 -35.00 1.68 -2.87
CA SER A 258 -35.42 0.31 -2.60
C SER A 258 -35.47 -0.02 -1.09
N GLN A 259 -34.81 0.78 -0.24
CA GLN A 259 -34.80 0.61 1.21
C GLN A 259 -35.77 1.60 1.87
N THR A 260 -36.90 1.10 2.38
CA THR A 260 -37.86 1.86 3.19
C THR A 260 -37.34 2.12 4.61
N ALA A 261 -36.27 2.91 4.76
CA ALA A 261 -35.93 3.51 6.05
C ALA A 261 -34.93 4.66 5.91
N GLN A 262 -35.36 5.81 6.41
CA GLN A 262 -34.59 6.97 6.84
C GLN A 262 -34.12 7.92 5.73
N THR A 263 -34.34 9.19 6.03
CA THR A 263 -34.06 10.41 5.25
C THR A 263 -32.95 10.23 4.22
N PRO A 264 -33.16 10.61 2.95
CA PRO A 264 -32.08 10.61 1.98
C PRO A 264 -30.96 11.47 2.58
N ASN A 265 -29.83 10.86 2.88
CA ASN A 265 -28.62 11.63 2.93
C ASN A 265 -28.47 12.11 1.48
N ASP A 266 -28.77 13.39 1.24
CA ASP A 266 -28.39 14.07 0.00
C ASP A 266 -26.86 14.14 -0.01
N ASP A 267 -26.19 12.99 -0.03
CA ASP A 267 -24.81 12.87 -0.46
C ASP A 267 -24.86 13.23 -1.95
N TYR A 268 -24.71 14.52 -2.22
CA TYR A 268 -24.49 15.07 -3.54
C TYR A 268 -23.35 14.26 -4.15
N ALA A 269 -23.69 13.28 -4.99
CA ALA A 269 -22.71 12.59 -5.81
C ALA A 269 -21.94 13.66 -6.56
N PHE A 270 -20.71 13.92 -6.14
CA PHE A 270 -19.84 14.91 -6.76
C PHE A 270 -19.41 14.31 -8.10
N LEU A 271 -20.20 14.62 -9.13
CA LEU A 271 -19.91 14.32 -10.52
C LEU A 271 -18.78 15.25 -10.96
N GLY A 272 -17.57 14.93 -10.52
CA GLY A 272 -16.33 15.57 -10.99
C GLY A 272 -15.92 15.03 -12.35
N ASN A 273 -14.63 15.12 -12.69
CA ASN A 273 -14.11 14.63 -13.96
C ASN A 273 -14.38 13.11 -14.17
N PRO A 274 -14.98 12.69 -15.30
CA PRO A 274 -15.37 11.28 -15.53
C PRO A 274 -14.17 10.33 -15.69
N LEU A 275 -13.02 10.83 -16.16
CA LEU A 275 -11.80 10.02 -16.25
C LEU A 275 -11.22 9.77 -14.86
N LEU A 276 -11.21 10.78 -13.99
CA LEU A 276 -10.84 10.58 -12.57
C LEU A 276 -11.81 9.60 -11.89
N ALA A 277 -13.11 9.74 -12.13
CA ALA A 277 -14.12 8.85 -11.55
C ALA A 277 -13.94 7.37 -11.96
N SER A 278 -13.56 7.12 -13.21
CA SER A 278 -13.50 5.76 -13.78
C SER A 278 -12.12 5.11 -13.66
N LEU A 279 -11.04 5.88 -13.74
CA LEU A 279 -9.66 5.39 -13.76
C LEU A 279 -8.89 5.70 -12.47
N GLY A 280 -9.39 6.64 -11.66
CA GLY A 280 -8.69 7.20 -10.50
C GLY A 280 -8.88 6.43 -9.19
N ARG A 281 -9.69 5.36 -9.14
CA ARG A 281 -10.08 4.69 -7.90
C ARG A 281 -8.93 4.36 -6.95
N GLN A 282 -7.83 3.80 -7.47
CA GLN A 282 -6.66 3.49 -6.63
C GLN A 282 -6.04 4.75 -6.00
N GLY A 283 -5.98 5.84 -6.77
CA GLY A 283 -5.47 7.12 -6.28
C GLY A 283 -6.45 7.81 -5.32
N GLN A 284 -7.77 7.65 -5.50
CA GLN A 284 -8.78 8.11 -4.55
C GLN A 284 -8.59 7.44 -3.20
N GLU A 285 -8.55 6.10 -3.17
CA GLU A 285 -8.35 5.33 -1.94
C GLU A 285 -7.03 5.72 -1.23
N PHE A 286 -5.96 6.01 -1.99
CA PHE A 286 -4.70 6.46 -1.40
C PHE A 286 -4.75 7.92 -0.91
N HIS A 287 -5.38 8.82 -1.67
CA HIS A 287 -5.54 10.22 -1.30
C HIS A 287 -6.43 10.37 -0.05
N GLU A 288 -7.53 9.64 0.02
CA GLU A 288 -8.38 9.53 1.23
C GLU A 288 -7.58 9.04 2.42
N LEU A 289 -6.78 7.98 2.25
CA LEU A 289 -5.95 7.43 3.31
C LEU A 289 -4.92 8.44 3.84
N LEU A 290 -4.35 9.29 2.96
CA LEU A 290 -3.43 10.36 3.33
C LEU A 290 -4.17 11.52 4.03
N THR A 291 -5.29 11.98 3.49
CA THR A 291 -6.08 13.09 4.05
C THR A 291 -6.71 12.73 5.40
N ALA A 292 -6.97 11.44 5.66
CA ALA A 292 -7.45 10.96 6.95
C ALA A 292 -6.41 11.04 8.09
N GLN A 293 -5.14 11.35 7.79
CA GLN A 293 -4.10 11.47 8.81
C GLN A 293 -4.14 12.84 9.49
N ALA A 294 -4.26 12.86 10.81
CA ALA A 294 -4.42 14.11 11.58
C ALA A 294 -3.15 14.99 11.62
N ASP A 295 -1.95 14.40 11.51
CA ASP A 295 -0.67 15.07 11.79
C ASP A 295 0.22 15.25 10.55
N ILE A 296 -0.38 15.34 9.36
CA ILE A 296 0.36 15.60 8.11
C ILE A 296 0.48 17.10 7.85
N ILE A 297 1.70 17.56 7.57
CA ILE A 297 1.92 18.87 6.96
C ILE A 297 1.95 18.70 5.45
N ALA A 298 0.99 19.32 4.75
CA ALA A 298 0.94 19.33 3.30
C ALA A 298 1.67 20.56 2.73
N GLU A 299 2.53 20.33 1.75
CA GLU A 299 3.12 21.33 0.85
C GLU A 299 2.61 21.03 -0.56
N GLU A 300 2.04 22.02 -1.24
CA GLU A 300 1.44 21.88 -2.56
C GLU A 300 2.22 22.70 -3.59
N ASP A 301 2.65 22.06 -4.68
CA ASP A 301 3.37 22.68 -5.79
C ASP A 301 2.77 22.22 -7.13
N PHE A 302 1.49 22.53 -7.31
CA PHE A 302 0.73 22.19 -8.51
C PHE A 302 1.08 23.11 -9.68
N VAL A 303 1.16 22.52 -10.88
CA VAL A 303 1.45 23.23 -12.14
C VAL A 303 0.18 23.32 -12.98
N PRO A 304 -0.37 24.53 -13.20
CA PRO A 304 -1.53 24.72 -14.07
C PRO A 304 -1.28 24.20 -15.48
N ARG A 305 -2.32 23.64 -16.10
CA ARG A 305 -2.25 23.09 -17.47
C ARG A 305 -2.79 24.08 -18.48
N HIS A 306 -2.19 24.09 -19.68
CA HIS A 306 -2.58 25.01 -20.75
C HIS A 306 -3.54 24.35 -21.74
N ARG A 307 -4.67 25.01 -22.01
CA ARG A 307 -5.72 24.54 -22.94
C ARG A 307 -5.41 24.86 -24.42
N THR A 308 -4.16 24.69 -24.87
CA THR A 308 -3.74 25.04 -26.26
C THR A 308 -3.95 23.91 -27.26
N HIS A 309 -4.16 22.68 -26.80
CA HIS A 309 -4.43 21.50 -27.61
C HIS A 309 -5.36 20.54 -26.86
N ARG A 310 -5.96 19.56 -27.55
CA ARG A 310 -6.93 18.61 -26.97
C ARG A 310 -6.41 17.90 -25.72
N LEU A 311 -5.15 17.45 -25.74
CA LEU A 311 -4.53 16.83 -24.56
C LEU A 311 -4.45 17.80 -23.36
N GLY A 312 -4.20 19.09 -23.61
CA GLY A 312 -4.05 20.10 -22.57
C GLY A 312 -5.39 20.49 -21.97
N ILE A 313 -6.46 20.48 -22.78
CA ILE A 313 -7.85 20.60 -22.31
C ILE A 313 -8.18 19.45 -21.35
N LEU A 314 -7.92 18.20 -21.75
CA LEU A 314 -8.18 17.03 -20.88
C LEU A 314 -7.35 17.06 -19.60
N GLN A 315 -6.08 17.44 -19.68
CA GLN A 315 -5.20 17.56 -18.50
C GLN A 315 -5.64 18.68 -17.56
N ASP A 316 -6.11 19.81 -18.08
CA ASP A 316 -6.67 20.91 -17.28
C ASP A 316 -7.99 20.51 -16.61
N ASP A 317 -8.84 19.77 -17.30
CA ASP A 317 -10.10 19.28 -16.72
C ASP A 317 -9.86 18.25 -15.60
N ILE A 318 -8.86 17.38 -15.75
CA ILE A 318 -8.40 16.50 -14.67
C ILE A 318 -7.81 17.33 -13.51
N TYR A 319 -7.00 18.34 -13.81
CA TYR A 319 -6.35 19.19 -12.80
C TYR A 319 -7.35 19.91 -11.88
N TRP A 320 -8.47 20.37 -12.44
CA TRP A 320 -9.55 21.02 -11.71
C TRP A 320 -10.64 20.04 -11.24
N ALA A 321 -10.48 18.74 -11.51
CA ALA A 321 -11.47 17.69 -11.29
C ALA A 321 -12.88 18.01 -11.84
N ARG A 322 -12.94 18.64 -13.02
CA ARG A 322 -14.18 19.08 -13.68
C ARG A 322 -14.39 18.41 -15.03
N GLU A 323 -15.59 18.55 -15.56
CA GLU A 323 -15.92 18.24 -16.96
C GLU A 323 -16.31 19.54 -17.66
N THR A 324 -15.79 19.78 -18.88
CA THR A 324 -16.13 20.97 -19.69
C THR A 324 -16.70 20.57 -21.04
N GLU A 325 -17.54 21.41 -21.65
CA GLU A 325 -18.13 21.14 -22.98
C GLU A 325 -17.06 20.85 -24.06
N ASP A 326 -15.90 21.51 -23.97
CA ASP A 326 -14.76 21.30 -24.88
C ASP A 326 -14.13 19.90 -24.78
N SER A 327 -14.36 19.19 -23.67
CA SER A 327 -13.81 17.85 -23.41
C SER A 327 -14.72 16.71 -23.88
N VAL A 328 -15.98 17.03 -24.20
CA VAL A 328 -16.94 16.07 -24.73
C VAL A 328 -16.52 15.70 -26.15
N ILE A 329 -16.08 14.46 -26.33
CA ILE A 329 -15.84 13.90 -27.65
C ILE A 329 -17.22 13.51 -28.18
N ASP A 330 -17.81 14.33 -29.05
CA ASP A 330 -18.95 13.91 -29.87
C ASP A 330 -18.56 12.60 -30.58
N GLY A 331 -19.23 11.52 -30.17
CA GLY A 331 -18.96 10.14 -30.62
C GLY A 331 -19.65 9.79 -31.92
#